data_AF-A0A7Z9MUQ5-F1
#
_entry.id   AF-A0A7Z9MUQ5-F1
#
_cell.length_a   1.000
_cell.length_b   1.000
_cell.length_c   1.000
_cell.angle_alpha   90.00
_cell.angle_beta   90.00
_cell.angle_gamma   90.00
#
_symmetry.space_group_name_H-M   'P 1'
#
loop_
_entity.id
_entity.type
_entity.pdbx_description
1 polymer ?
#
loop_
_entity_poly.entity_id
_entity_poly.type
_entity_poly.pdbx_seq_one_letter_code
_entity_poly.pdbx_strand_id
1 'polypeptide(L)' 'MKKRTIAAVSILATVLWNGTTAAETIKVGLPVPLTGFVAESAKEMVEGFELYLKQSKNKLGNLDVKLIVEDTEAKPE' A
#
# COMPACT_ATOMS: atom_id res chain seq x y z
N MET A 1 -37.49 -5.88 -38.66
CA MET A 1 -37.20 -5.42 -37.28
C MET A 1 -36.31 -6.42 -36.50
N LYS A 2 -35.18 -6.90 -37.07
CA LYS A 2 -34.32 -7.92 -36.41
C LYS A 2 -32.81 -7.65 -36.43
N LYS A 3 -32.36 -6.53 -37.01
CA LYS A 3 -30.93 -6.17 -37.11
C LYS A 3 -30.48 -5.06 -36.14
N ARG A 4 -31.43 -4.44 -35.43
CA ARG A 4 -31.16 -3.34 -34.47
C ARG A 4 -30.87 -3.81 -33.05
N THR A 5 -31.23 -5.06 -32.72
CA THR A 5 -31.06 -5.62 -31.38
C THR A 5 -29.64 -6.17 -31.13
N ILE A 6 -28.87 -6.46 -32.18
CA ILE A 6 -27.52 -7.03 -32.06
C ILE A 6 -26.49 -5.96 -31.68
N ALA A 7 -26.68 -4.72 -32.13
CA ALA A 7 -25.76 -3.61 -31.85
C ALA A 7 -25.80 -3.12 -30.38
N ALA A 8 -26.91 -3.33 -29.67
CA ALA A 8 -27.06 -2.93 -28.27
C ALA A 8 -26.35 -3.90 -27.30
N VAL A 9 -26.13 -5.15 -27.70
CA VAL A 9 -25.48 -6.17 -26.86
C VAL A 9 -23.96 -6.05 -26.93
N SER A 10 -23.40 -5.62 -28.07
CA SER A 10 -21.95 -5.47 -28.25
C SER A 10 -21.34 -4.31 -27.45
N ILE A 11 -22.11 -3.27 -27.12
CA ILE A 11 -21.61 -2.11 -26.36
C ILE A 11 -21.59 -2.39 -24.84
N LEU A 12 -22.45 -3.29 -24.35
CA LEU A 12 -22.41 -3.72 -22.93
C LEU A 12 -21.22 -4.63 -22.61
N ALA A 13 -20.67 -5.34 -23.60
CA ALA A 13 -19.59 -6.30 -23.39
C ALA A 13 -18.20 -5.66 -23.19
N THR A 14 -17.98 -4.43 -23.67
CA THR A 14 -16.67 -3.75 -23.57
C THR A 14 -16.44 -3.05 -22.22
N VAL A 15 -17.49 -2.77 -21.45
CA VAL A 15 -17.36 -2.13 -20.11
C VAL A 15 -16.83 -3.11 -19.06
N LEU A 16 -17.06 -4.42 -19.26
CA LEU A 16 -16.66 -5.47 -18.32
C LEU A 16 -15.19 -5.89 -18.43
N TRP A 17 -14.45 -5.39 -19.43
CA TRP A 17 -13.01 -5.69 -19.60
C TRP A 17 -12.09 -4.64 -18.96
N ASN A 18 -12.62 -3.72 -18.15
CA ASN A 18 -11.76 -2.95 -17.25
C ASN A 18 -11.36 -3.87 -16.09
N GLY A 19 -10.38 -4.74 -16.35
CA GLY A 19 -9.72 -5.52 -15.31
C GLY A 19 -9.12 -4.55 -14.31
N THR A 20 -9.81 -4.31 -13.19
CA THR A 20 -9.19 -3.78 -11.99
C THR A 20 -8.13 -4.81 -11.58
N THR A 21 -6.89 -4.57 -11.97
CA THR A 21 -5.75 -5.23 -11.35
C THR A 21 -5.83 -4.87 -9.87
N ALA A 22 -6.08 -5.87 -9.02
CA ALA A 22 -6.05 -5.67 -7.58
C ALA A 22 -4.70 -5.03 -7.24
N ALA A 23 -4.73 -3.83 -6.66
CA ALA A 23 -3.53 -3.10 -6.31
C ALA A 23 -2.68 -3.97 -5.36
N GLU A 24 -1.47 -4.32 -5.78
CA GLU A 24 -0.58 -5.14 -4.98
C GLU A 24 -0.17 -4.37 -3.72
N THR A 25 -0.25 -5.02 -2.56
CA THR A 25 0.16 -4.41 -1.28
C THR A 25 1.67 -4.24 -1.28
N ILE A 26 2.15 -3.00 -1.16
CA ILE A 26 3.58 -2.73 -1.03
C ILE A 26 4.02 -3.05 0.40
N LYS A 27 5.12 -3.80 0.51
CA LYS A 27 5.82 -4.03 1.78
C LYS A 27 6.94 -3.00 1.93
N VAL A 28 6.91 -2.22 3.00
CA VAL A 28 7.93 -1.21 3.32
C VAL A 28 8.71 -1.69 4.53
N GLY A 29 10.01 -1.89 4.38
CA GLY A 29 10.91 -2.19 5.49
C GLY A 29 11.41 -0.92 6.16
N LEU A 30 11.43 -0.91 7.49
CA LEU A 30 11.94 0.16 8.32
C LEU A 30 12.95 -0.41 9.35
N PRO A 31 14.23 -0.57 8.95
CA PRO A 31 15.29 -1.04 9.84
C PRO A 31 15.78 0.11 10.71
N VAL A 32 15.54 0.03 12.02
CA VAL A 32 15.82 1.11 12.99
C VAL A 32 16.28 0.54 14.32
N PRO A 33 17.10 1.23 15.11
CA PRO A 33 17.61 0.68 16.36
C PRO A 33 16.60 0.86 17.50
N LEU A 34 15.64 -0.06 17.63
CA LEU A 34 14.59 -0.01 18.67
C LEU A 34 15.10 -0.40 20.06
N THR A 35 16.33 -0.90 20.14
CA THR A 35 17.06 -1.16 21.38
C THR A 35 18.38 -0.39 21.42
N GLY A 36 18.95 -0.25 22.62
CA GLY A 36 20.19 0.49 22.85
C GLY A 36 19.99 1.99 23.17
N PHE A 37 21.07 2.77 23.06
CA PHE A 37 21.13 4.15 23.55
C PHE A 37 20.33 5.17 22.71
N VAL A 38 19.97 4.81 21.48
CA VAL A 38 19.18 5.64 20.54
C VAL A 38 17.74 5.17 20.38
N ALA A 39 17.30 4.17 21.16
CA ALA A 39 16.00 3.52 21.04
C ALA A 39 14.82 4.50 21.04
N GLU A 40 14.88 5.53 21.87
CA GLU A 40 13.76 6.46 21.98
C GLU A 40 13.55 7.28 20.71
N SER A 41 14.63 7.78 20.10
CA SER A 41 14.56 8.48 18.81
C SER A 41 14.10 7.56 17.68
N ALA A 42 14.49 6.28 17.71
CA ALA A 42 14.03 5.29 16.74
C ALA A 42 12.52 5.01 16.87
N LYS A 43 11.99 4.93 18.10
CA LYS A 43 10.54 4.80 18.34
C LYS A 43 9.78 5.99 17.80
N GLU A 44 10.24 7.22 18.06
CA GLU A 44 9.61 8.43 17.52
C GLU A 44 9.54 8.40 15.98
N MET A 45 10.56 7.85 15.32
CA MET A 45 10.56 7.67 13.87
C MET A 45 9.52 6.65 13.40
N VAL A 46 9.39 5.51 14.09
CA VAL A 46 8.35 4.51 13.79
C VAL A 46 6.96 5.11 13.99
N GLU A 47 6.72 5.75 15.12
CA GLU A 47 5.45 6.39 15.44
C GLU A 47 5.10 7.49 14.42
N GLY A 48 6.08 8.28 13.99
CA GLY A 48 5.89 9.28 12.93
C GLY A 48 5.49 8.65 11.59
N PHE A 49 6.11 7.54 11.20
CA PHE A 49 5.77 6.82 9.98
C PHE A 49 4.37 6.20 10.05
N GLU A 50 4.04 5.56 11.17
CA GLU A 50 2.71 4.99 11.41
C GLU A 50 1.62 6.06 11.45
N LEU A 51 1.89 7.22 12.05
CA LEU A 51 0.99 8.37 12.04
C LEU A 51 0.70 8.84 10.62
N TYR A 52 1.74 8.96 9.79
CA TYR A 52 1.59 9.35 8.39
C TYR A 52 0.74 8.32 7.61
N LEU A 53 1.01 7.02 7.78
CA LEU A 53 0.22 5.97 7.15
C LEU A 53 -1.24 6.03 7.61
N LYS A 54 -1.49 6.21 8.91
CA LYS A 54 -2.83 6.35 9.46
C LYS A 54 -3.60 7.52 8.84
N GLN A 55 -2.96 8.69 8.71
CA GLN A 55 -3.53 9.86 8.05
C GLN A 55 -3.80 9.60 6.56
N SER A 56 -2.96 8.80 5.92
CA SER A 56 -3.08 8.39 4.52
C SER A 56 -3.93 7.13 4.31
N LYS A 57 -4.71 6.69 5.32
CA LYS A 57 -5.56 5.48 5.27
C LYS A 57 -4.78 4.20 4.92
N ASN A 58 -3.56 4.07 5.45
CA ASN A 58 -2.60 3.00 5.17
C ASN A 58 -2.22 2.87 3.69
N LYS A 59 -2.18 3.99 2.96
CA LYS A 59 -1.83 4.03 1.54
C LYS A 59 -0.65 4.94 1.26
N LEU A 60 0.14 4.54 0.27
CA LEU A 60 1.08 5.40 -0.44
C LEU A 60 0.53 5.60 -1.85
N GLY A 61 -0.04 6.79 -2.11
CA GLY A 61 -0.85 7.02 -3.29
C GLY A 61 -2.09 6.13 -3.30
N ASN A 62 -2.22 5.26 -4.31
CA ASN A 62 -3.35 4.34 -4.44
C ASN A 62 -3.05 2.92 -3.92
N LEU A 63 -1.84 2.68 -3.41
CA LEU A 63 -1.35 1.35 -3.05
C LEU A 63 -1.45 1.13 -1.54
N ASP A 64 -2.00 -0.02 -1.15
CA ASP A 64 -2.02 -0.45 0.26
C ASP A 64 -0.61 -0.76 0.76
N VAL A 65 -0.36 -0.44 2.02
CA VAL A 65 0.98 -0.55 2.62
C VAL A 65 0.97 -1.54 3.77
N LYS A 66 1.98 -2.42 3.79
CA LYS A 66 2.36 -3.21 4.96
C LYS A 66 3.73 -2.74 5.43
N LEU A 67 3.76 -2.03 6.55
CA LEU A 67 5.00 -1.66 7.23
C LEU A 67 5.58 -2.90 7.94
N ILE A 68 6.89 -3.08 7.82
CA ILE A 68 7.67 -4.11 8.49
C ILE A 68 8.78 -3.38 9.23
N VAL A 69 8.71 -3.36 10.55
CA VAL A 69 9.73 -2.73 11.39
C VAL A 69 10.70 -3.80 11.85
N GLU A 70 11.98 -3.53 11.70
CA GLU A 70 13.08 -4.41 12.09
C GLU A 70 13.97 -3.68 13.08
N ASP A 71 14.26 -4.31 14.22
CA ASP A 71 15.22 -3.78 15.19
C ASP A 71 16.64 -4.12 14.77
N THR A 72 17.47 -3.09 14.57
CA THR A 72 18.89 -3.22 14.22
C THR A 72 19.83 -3.20 15.43
N GLU A 73 19.31 -3.03 16.64
CA GLU A 73 20.09 -3.01 17.90
C GLU A 73 21.22 -1.97 17.95
N ALA A 74 21.15 -0.92 17.12
CA ALA A 74 22.21 0.06 16.89
C ALA A 74 23.52 -0.57 16.37
N LYS A 75 23.39 -1.67 15.62
CA LYS A 75 24.48 -2.39 14.97
C LYS A 75 24.44 -2.17 13.45
N PRO A 76 25.59 -2.00 12.80
CA PRO A 76 25.67 -1.76 11.36
C PRO A 76 25.56 -3.03 10.50
N GLU A 77 25.79 -4.22 11.05
CA GLU A 77 25.63 -5.52 10.39
C GLU A 77 24.16 -5.95 10.18
#